data_AF-A0A2A7WVN7-F1
#
_entry.id   AF-A0A2A7WVN7-F1
#
_cell.length_a   1.000
_cell.length_b   1.000
_cell.length_c   1.000
_cell.angle_alpha   90.00
_cell.angle_beta   90.00
_cell.angle_gamma   90.00
#
_symmetry.space_group_name_H-M   'P 1'
#
loop_
_entity.id
_entity.type
_entity.pdbx_description
1 polymer ?
#
loop_
_entity_poly.entity_id
_entity_poly.type
_entity_poly.pdbx_seq_one_letter_code
_entity_poly.pdbx_strand_id
1 'polypeptide(L)'
;MNPDLKFRLFKIRGKIDREAAIFYLDGITNNETIQNHLLSPLLHVGEIEKLEDIVFYHLSILDAIVVRTINEILSGLSKGKTLVLIDGFNEGILADTSDWQKRAISEPDTQRSIKGPLVSFNEQLKNNINLLRNMAQTHQLSVESY
;
A
#
# COMPACT_ATOMS: atom_id res chain seq x y z
N MET A 1 -6.78 14.82 -14.36
CA MET A 1 -6.90 13.35 -14.36
C MET A 1 -7.37 12.94 -12.98
N ASN A 2 -8.40 12.09 -12.87
CA ASN A 2 -8.72 11.47 -11.59
C ASN A 2 -7.65 10.41 -11.31
N PRO A 3 -6.96 10.44 -10.16
CA PRO A 3 -6.03 9.39 -9.82
C PRO A 3 -6.81 8.11 -9.55
N ASP A 4 -6.48 7.04 -10.28
CA ASP A 4 -7.10 5.74 -10.12
C ASP A 4 -6.32 4.91 -9.09
N LEU A 5 -7.05 4.30 -8.15
CA LEU A 5 -6.44 3.36 -7.22
C LEU A 5 -6.03 2.10 -7.95
N LYS A 6 -4.73 1.82 -7.95
CA LYS A 6 -4.16 0.57 -8.45
C LYS A 6 -3.63 -0.27 -7.30
N PHE A 7 -3.61 -1.57 -7.53
CA PHE A 7 -2.98 -2.50 -6.61
C PHE A 7 -2.22 -3.60 -7.34
N ARG A 8 -1.26 -4.20 -6.64
CA ARG A 8 -0.52 -5.36 -7.11
C ARG A 8 -0.34 -6.36 -5.98
N LEU A 9 -0.72 -7.61 -6.26
CA LEU A 9 -0.48 -8.76 -5.38
C LEU A 9 0.93 -9.32 -5.60
N PHE A 10 1.56 -9.77 -4.53
CA PHE A 10 2.83 -10.46 -4.55
C PHE A 10 2.96 -11.37 -3.31
N LYS A 11 4.01 -12.20 -3.28
CA LYS A 11 4.32 -13.06 -2.14
C LYS A 11 5.69 -12.70 -1.57
N ILE A 12 5.78 -12.67 -0.25
CA ILE A 12 7.02 -12.53 0.48
C ILE A 12 7.44 -13.92 0.93
N ARG A 13 8.61 -14.37 0.47
CA ARG A 13 9.15 -15.67 0.82
C ARG A 13 9.79 -15.61 2.20
N GLY A 14 9.50 -16.59 3.05
CA GLY A 14 10.06 -16.73 4.38
C GLY A 14 9.99 -18.18 4.86
N LYS A 15 10.08 -18.42 6.18
CA LYS A 15 9.73 -19.75 6.72
C LYS A 15 8.29 -20.13 6.39
N ILE A 16 7.41 -19.13 6.38
CA ILE A 16 6.03 -19.21 5.92
C ILE A 16 5.88 -18.14 4.85
N ASP A 17 5.49 -18.54 3.65
CA ASP A 17 5.20 -17.60 2.57
C ASP A 17 3.98 -16.76 2.95
N ARG A 18 4.08 -15.44 2.80
CA ARG A 18 2.99 -14.50 3.10
C ARG A 18 2.51 -13.82 1.83
N GLU A 19 1.19 -13.73 1.67
CA GLU A 19 0.60 -12.90 0.63
C GLU A 19 0.68 -11.43 1.04
N ALA A 20 0.94 -10.57 0.06
CA ALA A 20 1.06 -9.14 0.30
C ALA A 20 0.50 -8.35 -0.90
N ALA A 21 0.14 -7.10 -0.63
CA ALA A 21 -0.38 -6.21 -1.65
C ALA A 21 0.16 -4.79 -1.50
N ILE A 22 0.45 -4.17 -2.64
CA ILE A 22 0.79 -2.76 -2.75
C ILE A 22 -0.41 -2.02 -3.30
N PHE A 23 -0.78 -0.88 -2.72
CA PHE A 23 -1.83 0.03 -3.16
C PHE A 23 -1.27 1.42 -3.37
N TYR A 24 -1.59 2.03 -4.50
CA TYR A 24 -1.12 3.37 -4.84
C TYR A 24 -2.10 4.08 -5.77
N LEU A 25 -2.02 5.41 -5.80
CA LEU A 25 -2.83 6.25 -6.67
C LEU A 25 -2.04 6.62 -7.93
N ASP A 26 -2.41 5.99 -9.06
CA ASP A 26 -1.75 6.27 -10.33
C ASP A 26 -1.94 7.73 -10.74
N GLY A 27 -0.88 8.33 -11.27
CA GLY A 27 -0.87 9.75 -11.62
C GLY A 27 -0.36 10.70 -10.53
N ILE A 28 -0.33 10.30 -9.25
CA ILE A 28 0.30 11.11 -8.17
C ILE A 28 1.44 10.40 -7.43
N THR A 29 1.72 9.14 -7.80
CA THR A 29 2.87 8.37 -7.30
C THR A 29 3.93 8.18 -8.38
N ASN A 30 5.18 7.97 -7.95
CA ASN A 30 6.29 7.59 -8.80
C ASN A 30 6.42 6.05 -8.86
N ASN A 31 6.14 5.47 -10.03
CA ASN A 31 6.16 4.02 -10.22
C ASN A 31 7.57 3.41 -10.13
N GLU A 32 8.62 4.15 -10.51
CA GLU A 32 10.00 3.67 -10.34
C GLU A 32 10.37 3.59 -8.87
N THR A 33 9.96 4.57 -8.06
CA THR A 33 10.17 4.53 -6.60
C THR A 33 9.45 3.33 -5.99
N ILE A 34 8.18 3.09 -6.37
CA ILE A 34 7.43 1.91 -5.93
C ILE A 34 8.16 0.63 -6.34
N GLN A 35 8.65 0.52 -7.57
CA GLN A 35 9.28 -0.69 -8.06
C GLN A 35 10.63 -0.97 -7.38
N ASN A 36 11.51 0.04 -7.34
CA ASN A 36 12.91 -0.15 -6.97
C ASN A 36 13.16 -0.05 -5.47
N HIS A 37 12.38 0.76 -4.75
CA HIS A 37 12.64 1.07 -3.34
C HIS A 37 11.59 0.52 -2.37
N LEU A 38 10.48 -0.01 -2.89
CA LEU A 38 9.44 -0.65 -2.10
C LEU A 38 9.28 -2.12 -2.48
N LEU A 39 8.81 -2.41 -3.70
CA LEU A 39 8.50 -3.75 -4.16
C LEU A 39 9.72 -4.68 -4.21
N SER A 40 10.78 -4.26 -4.91
CA SER A 40 11.97 -5.12 -5.10
C SER A 40 12.60 -5.52 -3.75
N PRO A 41 12.79 -4.61 -2.77
CA PRO A 41 13.23 -4.99 -1.44
C PRO A 41 12.28 -5.96 -0.72
N LEU A 42 10.96 -5.73 -0.81
CA LEU A 42 9.94 -6.57 -0.16
C LEU A 42 9.95 -8.02 -0.64
N LEU A 43 10.35 -8.27 -1.89
CA LEU A 43 10.51 -9.64 -2.41
C LEU A 43 11.67 -10.42 -1.77
N HIS A 44 12.57 -9.74 -1.05
CA HIS A 44 13.79 -10.31 -0.48
C HIS A 44 13.85 -10.18 1.06
N VAL A 45 12.77 -9.77 1.73
CA VAL A 45 12.74 -9.55 3.18
C VAL A 45 13.01 -10.83 3.97
N GLY A 46 12.49 -11.98 3.53
CA GLY A 46 12.59 -13.22 4.29
C GLY A 46 11.52 -13.33 5.37
N GLU A 47 11.93 -13.75 6.57
CA GLU A 47 11.06 -13.89 7.74
C GLU A 47 10.71 -12.52 8.33
N ILE A 48 9.42 -12.29 8.58
CA ILE A 48 8.91 -11.03 9.15
C ILE A 48 8.32 -11.33 10.52
N GLU A 49 8.92 -10.78 11.57
CA GLU A 49 8.35 -10.76 12.91
C GLU A 49 7.52 -9.49 13.16
N LYS A 50 8.02 -8.34 12.69
CA LYS A 50 7.41 -7.03 12.87
C LYS A 50 7.48 -6.20 11.58
N LEU A 51 6.46 -5.37 11.33
CA LEU A 51 6.46 -4.49 10.16
C LEU A 51 7.48 -3.36 10.29
N GLU A 52 7.83 -2.97 11.51
CA GLU A 52 8.87 -1.98 11.78
C GLU A 52 10.23 -2.43 11.21
N ASP A 53 10.55 -3.72 11.28
CA ASP A 53 11.83 -4.24 10.76
C ASP A 53 11.93 -4.06 9.24
N ILE A 54 10.80 -4.21 8.53
CA ILE A 54 10.73 -3.93 7.10
C ILE A 54 11.05 -2.46 6.83
N VAL A 55 10.41 -1.56 7.58
CA VAL A 55 10.61 -0.11 7.46
C VAL A 55 12.07 0.29 7.73
N PHE A 56 12.68 -0.27 8.78
CA PHE A 56 14.04 0.13 9.19
C PHE A 56 15.16 -0.52 8.39
N TYR A 57 15.00 -1.77 7.95
CA TYR A 57 16.11 -2.55 7.39
C TYR A 57 15.99 -2.86 5.91
N HIS A 58 14.78 -2.81 5.34
CA HIS A 58 14.57 -3.25 3.96
C HIS A 58 14.15 -2.13 3.02
N LEU A 59 13.37 -1.16 3.49
CA LEU A 59 12.90 -0.08 2.63
C LEU A 59 13.96 1.00 2.43
N SER A 60 14.15 1.38 1.16
CA SER A 60 15.01 2.52 0.79
C SER A 60 14.16 3.78 0.56
N ILE A 61 13.22 4.06 1.47
CA ILE A 61 12.30 5.20 1.43
C ILE A 61 12.40 5.95 2.76
N LEU A 62 12.64 7.27 2.69
CA LEU A 62 12.90 8.10 3.88
C LEU A 62 11.69 8.22 4.81
N ASP A 63 10.50 8.46 4.24
CA ASP A 63 9.25 8.56 4.99
C ASP A 63 8.45 7.28 4.78
N ALA A 64 8.74 6.28 5.61
CA ALA A 64 7.96 5.07 5.72
C ALA A 64 7.54 4.86 7.18
N ILE A 65 6.25 4.59 7.40
CA ILE A 65 5.67 4.43 8.74
C ILE A 65 4.71 3.26 8.79
N VAL A 66 4.62 2.62 9.95
CA VAL A 66 3.57 1.64 10.25
C VAL A 66 2.29 2.40 10.64
N VAL A 67 1.15 1.95 10.10
CA VAL A 67 -0.17 2.53 10.35
C VAL A 67 -1.18 1.48 10.77
N ARG A 68 -2.17 1.90 11.56
CA ARG A 68 -3.15 0.98 12.18
C ARG A 68 -4.59 1.31 11.80
N THR A 69 -4.85 2.55 11.42
CA THR A 69 -6.21 3.01 11.17
C THR A 69 -6.47 3.27 9.69
N ILE A 70 -7.71 3.03 9.27
CA ILE A 70 -8.16 3.33 7.90
C ILE A 70 -7.99 4.83 7.59
N ASN A 71 -8.19 5.71 8.57
CA ASN A 71 -8.06 7.15 8.37
C ASN A 71 -6.61 7.56 8.03
N GLU A 72 -5.62 6.96 8.70
CA GLU A 72 -4.20 7.18 8.37
C GLU A 72 -3.90 6.70 6.94
N ILE A 73 -4.37 5.50 6.60
CA ILE A 73 -4.21 4.91 5.26
C ILE A 73 -4.80 5.83 4.18
N LEU A 74 -6.04 6.28 4.37
CA LEU A 74 -6.73 7.16 3.43
C LEU A 74 -6.01 8.49 3.28
N SER A 75 -5.62 9.11 4.40
CA SER A 75 -4.86 10.36 4.35
C SER A 75 -3.52 10.19 3.66
N GLY A 76 -2.82 9.08 3.87
CA GLY A 76 -1.53 8.79 3.23
C GLY A 76 -1.65 8.62 1.74
N LEU A 77 -2.55 7.74 1.30
CA LEU A 77 -2.78 7.47 -0.12
C LEU A 77 -3.20 8.75 -0.86
N SER A 78 -4.10 9.56 -0.29
CA SER A 78 -4.50 10.85 -0.88
C SER A 78 -3.34 11.84 -1.07
N LYS A 79 -2.25 11.68 -0.31
CA LYS A 79 -1.03 12.50 -0.40
C LYS A 79 0.02 11.91 -1.37
N GLY A 80 -0.31 10.80 -2.03
CA GLY A 80 0.60 10.08 -2.93
C GLY A 80 1.54 9.10 -2.23
N LYS A 81 1.29 8.76 -0.96
CA LYS A 81 1.98 7.63 -0.34
C LYS A 81 1.45 6.31 -0.92
N THR A 82 2.25 5.27 -0.83
CA THR A 82 1.89 3.90 -1.20
C THR A 82 1.66 3.08 0.06
N LEU A 83 0.57 2.32 0.09
CA LEU A 83 0.25 1.39 1.18
C LEU A 83 0.74 -0.01 0.84
N VAL A 84 1.35 -0.68 1.80
CA VAL A 84 1.64 -2.12 1.78
C VAL A 84 0.85 -2.81 2.88
N LEU A 85 0.16 -3.89 2.52
CA LEU A 85 -0.50 -4.80 3.45
C LEU A 85 0.14 -6.18 3.30
N ILE A 86 0.36 -6.86 4.43
CA ILE A 86 0.99 -8.19 4.49
C ILE A 86 0.10 -9.09 5.35
N ASP A 87 -0.17 -10.28 4.85
CA ASP A 87 -0.98 -11.27 5.55
C ASP A 87 -0.36 -11.67 6.90
N GLY A 88 -1.24 -11.85 7.90
CA GLY A 88 -0.90 -12.09 9.29
C GLY A 88 -0.55 -10.85 10.10
N PHE A 89 -0.63 -9.65 9.53
CA PHE A 89 -0.49 -8.38 10.24
C PHE A 89 -1.78 -7.55 10.19
N ASN A 90 -2.18 -7.00 11.34
CA ASN A 90 -3.33 -6.11 11.46
C ASN A 90 -3.00 -4.64 11.11
N GLU A 91 -1.73 -4.39 10.79
CA GLU A 91 -1.14 -3.08 10.51
C GLU A 91 -0.74 -3.02 9.03
N GLY A 92 -0.48 -1.82 8.53
CA GLY A 92 0.05 -1.60 7.18
C GLY A 92 1.28 -0.70 7.21
N ILE A 93 2.00 -0.62 6.09
CA ILE A 93 3.11 0.32 5.91
C ILE A 93 2.69 1.37 4.90
N LEU A 94 2.81 2.65 5.25
CA LEU A 94 2.75 3.76 4.30
C LEU A 94 4.15 4.23 3.97
N ALA A 95 4.54 4.15 2.70
CA ALA A 95 5.81 4.65 2.20
C ALA A 95 5.57 5.85 1.28
N ASP A 96 6.30 6.94 1.48
CA ASP A 96 6.20 8.12 0.63
C ASP A 96 6.84 7.87 -0.73
N THR A 97 5.97 7.70 -1.72
CA THR A 97 6.30 7.49 -3.12
C THR A 97 5.71 8.59 -3.99
N SER A 98 5.35 9.72 -3.38
CA SER A 98 4.62 10.78 -4.05
C SER A 98 5.48 11.44 -5.12
N ASP A 99 4.88 11.70 -6.28
CA ASP A 99 5.55 12.36 -7.39
C ASP A 99 5.53 13.88 -7.17
N TRP A 100 6.58 14.39 -6.52
CA TRP A 100 6.68 15.80 -6.12
C TRP A 100 6.63 16.78 -7.31
N GLN A 101 7.09 16.36 -8.49
CA GLN A 101 7.05 17.18 -9.71
C GLN A 101 5.61 17.42 -10.18
N LYS A 102 4.73 16.42 -10.04
CA LYS A 102 3.30 16.57 -10.38
C LYS A 102 2.53 17.37 -9.34
N ARG A 103 2.93 17.35 -8.06
CA ARG A 103 2.29 18.14 -6.99
C ARG A 103 2.40 19.64 -7.24
N ALA A 104 3.59 20.13 -7.60
CA ALA A 104 3.83 21.55 -7.89
C ALA A 104 2.94 22.10 -9.02
N ILE A 105 2.51 21.25 -9.95
CA ILE A 105 1.63 21.63 -11.07
C ILE A 105 0.14 21.55 -10.67
N SER A 106 -0.23 20.72 -9.70
CA SER A 106 -1.63 20.43 -9.32
C SER A 106 -2.21 21.34 -8.22
N GLU A 107 -1.36 21.99 -7.43
CA GLU A 107 -1.74 22.76 -6.25
C GLU A 107 -2.53 24.08 -6.45
N PRO A 108 -2.62 24.71 -7.64
CA PRO A 108 -3.32 26.01 -7.71
C PRO A 108 -4.86 25.95 -7.72
N ASP A 109 -5.53 24.95 -8.31
CA ASP A 109 -6.94 25.12 -8.75
C ASP A 109 -7.97 24.07 -8.27
N THR A 110 -7.60 23.02 -7.55
CA THR A 110 -8.47 21.82 -7.44
C THR A 110 -9.27 21.67 -6.15
N GLN A 111 -9.18 22.56 -5.16
CA GLN A 111 -9.83 22.36 -3.85
C GLN A 111 -11.37 22.22 -3.85
N ARG A 112 -12.08 22.52 -4.95
CA ARG A 112 -13.54 22.28 -5.06
C ARG A 112 -13.96 21.00 -5.82
N SER A 113 -13.06 20.35 -6.56
CA SER A 113 -13.40 19.19 -7.42
C SER A 113 -13.07 17.81 -6.80
N ILE A 114 -12.41 17.78 -5.64
CA ILE A 114 -11.77 16.56 -5.11
C ILE A 114 -12.71 15.67 -4.26
N LYS A 115 -13.87 16.18 -3.82
CA LYS A 115 -14.78 15.41 -2.92
C LYS A 115 -15.37 14.16 -3.58
N GLY A 116 -15.83 14.23 -4.82
CA GLY A 116 -16.39 13.07 -5.54
C GLY A 116 -15.37 11.96 -5.79
N PRO A 117 -14.18 12.28 -6.35
CA PRO A 117 -13.09 11.32 -6.53
C PRO A 117 -12.63 10.67 -5.22
N LEU A 118 -12.56 11.43 -4.11
CA LEU A 118 -12.22 10.88 -2.79
C LEU A 118 -13.25 9.86 -2.29
N VAL A 119 -14.55 10.09 -2.51
CA VAL A 119 -15.58 9.13 -2.11
C VAL A 119 -15.45 7.83 -2.91
N SER A 120 -15.32 7.92 -4.23
CA SER A 120 -15.11 6.75 -5.10
C SER A 120 -13.82 6.00 -4.73
N PHE A 121 -12.75 6.74 -4.45
CA PHE A 121 -11.48 6.19 -3.97
C PHE A 121 -11.65 5.45 -2.64
N ASN A 122 -12.33 6.05 -1.67
CA ASN A 122 -12.58 5.46 -0.36
C ASN A 122 -13.37 4.15 -0.48
N GLU A 123 -14.36 4.09 -1.37
CA GLU A 123 -15.14 2.87 -1.63
C GLU A 123 -14.30 1.79 -2.30
N GLN A 124 -13.53 2.13 -3.34
CA GLN A 124 -12.61 1.20 -3.99
C GLN A 124 -11.59 0.64 -3.00
N LEU A 125 -11.02 1.49 -2.14
CA LEU A 125 -10.05 1.07 -1.13
C LEU A 125 -10.69 0.11 -0.12
N LYS A 126 -11.84 0.47 0.46
CA LYS A 126 -12.54 -0.39 1.43
C LYS A 126 -12.88 -1.75 0.82
N ASN A 127 -13.38 -1.78 -0.42
CA ASN A 127 -13.71 -3.01 -1.10
C ASN A 127 -12.45 -3.85 -1.37
N ASN A 128 -11.38 -3.27 -1.91
CA ASN A 128 -10.16 -4.01 -2.23
C ASN A 128 -9.40 -4.48 -0.99
N ILE A 129 -9.38 -3.71 0.10
CA ILE A 129 -8.80 -4.14 1.38
C ILE A 129 -9.59 -5.30 1.97
N ASN A 130 -10.94 -5.22 1.96
CA ASN A 130 -11.77 -6.32 2.43
C ASN A 130 -11.60 -7.57 1.55
N LEU A 131 -11.46 -7.42 0.23
CA LEU A 131 -11.17 -8.51 -0.68
C LEU A 131 -9.83 -9.17 -0.36
N LEU A 132 -8.78 -8.39 -0.10
CA LEU A 132 -7.49 -8.93 0.34
C LEU A 132 -7.58 -9.68 1.67
N ARG A 133 -8.26 -9.10 2.67
CA ARG A 133 -8.47 -9.76 3.96
C ARG A 133 -9.24 -11.07 3.81
N ASN A 134 -10.24 -11.11 2.93
CA ASN A 134 -11.01 -12.31 2.66
C ASN A 134 -10.21 -13.36 1.87
N MET A 135 -9.36 -12.96 0.91
CA MET A 135 -8.47 -13.88 0.19
C MET A 135 -7.44 -14.53 1.12
N ALA A 136 -6.90 -13.77 2.07
CA ALA A 136 -6.03 -14.27 3.13
C ALA A 136 -6.75 -15.29 4.04
N GLN A 137 -7.99 -14.99 4.48
CA GLN A 137 -8.79 -15.90 5.29
C GLN A 137 -9.18 -17.20 4.56
N THR A 138 -9.40 -17.13 3.24
CA THR A 138 -9.78 -18.30 2.43
C THR A 138 -8.60 -19.27 2.26
N HIS A 139 -7.36 -18.77 2.25
CA HIS A 139 -6.17 -19.62 2.23
C HIS A 139 -5.95 -20.37 3.55
N GLN A 140 -6.31 -19.81 4.71
CA GLN A 140 -6.25 -20.56 5.99
C GLN A 140 -7.16 -21.80 5.98
N LEU A 141 -8.36 -21.70 5.39
CA LEU A 141 -9.28 -22.84 5.24
C LEU A 141 -8.77 -23.91 4.25
N SER A 142 -7.86 -23.53 3.35
CA SER A 142 -7.30 -24.45 2.34
C SER A 142 -6.14 -25.28 2.87
N VAL A 143 -5.47 -24.83 3.95
CA VAL A 143 -4.34 -25.52 4.57
C VAL A 143 -4.79 -26.51 5.66
N GLU A 144 -6.01 -26.38 6.19
CA GLU A 144 -6.57 -27.35 7.17
C GLU A 144 -7.21 -28.60 6.53
N SER A 145 -7.22 -28.71 5.19
CA SER A 145 -7.87 -29.83 4.47
C SER A 145 -6.90 -30.90 3.95
N TYR A 146 -5.73 -31.09 4.57
CA TYR A 146 -4.83 -32.21 4.24
C TYR A 146 -4.11 -32.81 5.45
#